data_AF-A0A968YG59-F1
#
_entry.id   AF-A0A968YG59-F1
#
_cell.length_a   1.000
_cell.length_b   1.000
_cell.length_c   1.000
_cell.angle_alpha   90.00
_cell.angle_beta   90.00
_cell.angle_gamma   90.00
#
_symmetry.space_group_name_H-M   'P 1'
#
loop_
_entity.id
_entity.type
_entity.pdbx_description
1 polymer ?
#
loop_
_entity_poly.entity_id
_entity_poly.type
_entity_poly.pdbx_seq_one_letter_code
_entity_poly.pdbx_strand_id
1 'polypeptide(L)'
;MTAVLHRPQTQLDTQPLLTKLAQYQLLPHLIKELILDEAIADIPLSASAVETAIAQFCQSQRLDSAETKQAWLTHFHMSETQLETQAIRLAKLEQLKQERWGNQVEPLFLAQKQHFDQVTYSLLRTDSSDIAQELFFRLKDGEQTFAQLVSDYSQGPEVQTGGRVGPIEVARLHPILAQLLMRAQPGKICPPTKLEQWVVIVRLEELTSAVLDDSLRQRLLDHLFQEWLQQQLAEFDRASLANFA
;
A
#
# COMPACT_ATOMS: atom_id res chain seq x y z
N MET A 1 -7.95 -39.65 19.18
CA MET A 1 -7.25 -39.38 17.91
C MET A 1 -8.31 -38.95 16.92
N THR A 2 -8.44 -37.64 16.70
CA THR A 2 -9.51 -37.08 15.87
C THR A 2 -8.90 -36.75 14.52
N ALA A 3 -9.15 -37.60 13.52
CA ALA A 3 -8.67 -37.39 12.15
C ALA A 3 -9.34 -36.13 11.58
N VAL A 4 -8.53 -35.15 11.14
CA VAL A 4 -9.03 -33.82 10.77
C VAL A 4 -9.43 -33.74 9.28
N LEU A 5 -8.82 -34.57 8.41
CA LEU A 5 -9.14 -34.62 6.98
C LEU A 5 -8.98 -36.04 6.40
N HIS A 6 -9.98 -36.52 5.67
CA HIS A 6 -9.94 -37.79 4.95
C HIS A 6 -9.78 -37.57 3.44
N ARG A 7 -8.66 -38.03 2.88
CA ARG A 7 -8.49 -38.25 1.43
C ARG A 7 -8.49 -39.77 1.17
N PRO A 8 -8.96 -40.27 0.01
CA PRO A 8 -9.13 -41.72 -0.21
C PRO A 8 -7.87 -42.60 -0.07
N GLN A 9 -6.67 -42.02 0.04
CA GLN A 9 -5.41 -42.76 0.19
C GLN A 9 -4.51 -42.24 1.33
N THR A 10 -5.00 -41.36 2.19
CA THR A 10 -4.18 -40.85 3.31
C THR A 10 -5.07 -40.30 4.43
N GLN A 11 -4.95 -40.92 5.62
CA GLN A 11 -5.39 -40.30 6.87
C GLN A 11 -4.30 -39.32 7.30
N LEU A 12 -4.65 -38.05 7.49
CA LEU A 12 -3.73 -37.04 8.01
C LEU A 12 -4.05 -36.81 9.48
N ASP A 13 -3.21 -37.36 10.36
CA ASP A 13 -3.19 -37.01 11.78
C ASP A 13 -2.67 -35.57 11.99
N THR A 14 -2.85 -35.01 13.19
CA THR A 14 -2.51 -33.62 13.52
C THR A 14 -1.03 -33.27 13.26
N GLN A 15 -0.08 -34.13 13.64
CA GLN A 15 1.34 -33.91 13.40
C GLN A 15 1.75 -33.98 11.90
N PRO A 16 1.42 -35.03 11.12
CA PRO A 16 1.78 -35.08 9.70
C PRO A 16 1.04 -34.02 8.87
N LEU A 17 -0.14 -33.57 9.29
CA LEU A 17 -0.83 -32.41 8.70
C LEU A 17 -0.03 -31.13 8.92
N LEU A 18 0.40 -30.85 10.16
CA LEU A 18 1.20 -29.67 10.50
C LEU A 18 2.54 -29.65 9.75
N THR A 19 3.23 -30.78 9.64
CA THR A 19 4.49 -30.89 8.88
C THR A 19 4.28 -30.63 7.39
N LYS A 20 3.17 -31.10 6.80
CA LYS A 20 2.84 -30.82 5.40
C LYS A 20 2.44 -29.36 5.19
N LEU A 21 1.66 -28.77 6.11
CA LEU A 21 1.30 -27.35 6.05
C LEU A 21 2.53 -26.45 6.18
N ALA A 22 3.50 -26.82 7.03
CA ALA A 22 4.78 -26.14 7.13
C ALA A 22 5.61 -26.29 5.84
N GLN A 23 5.73 -27.50 5.29
CA GLN A 23 6.43 -27.75 4.02
C GLN A 23 5.85 -26.95 2.84
N TYR A 24 4.54 -26.77 2.81
CA TYR A 24 3.86 -26.01 1.75
C TYR A 24 3.74 -24.50 2.05
N GLN A 25 4.35 -23.99 3.13
CA GLN A 25 4.24 -22.58 3.55
C GLN A 25 2.80 -22.11 3.78
N LEU A 26 1.90 -23.05 4.07
CA LEU A 26 0.49 -22.79 4.38
C LEU A 26 0.28 -22.55 5.89
N LEU A 27 1.26 -22.93 6.72
CA LEU A 27 1.19 -22.71 8.16
C LEU A 27 1.10 -21.22 8.53
N PRO A 28 1.93 -20.29 7.97
CA PRO A 28 1.79 -18.86 8.26
C PRO A 28 0.43 -18.28 7.82
N HIS A 29 -0.14 -18.80 6.71
CA HIS A 29 -1.45 -18.40 6.23
C HIS A 29 -2.54 -18.83 7.21
N LEU A 30 -2.48 -20.06 7.70
CA LEU A 30 -3.43 -20.55 8.71
C LEU A 30 -3.32 -19.77 10.03
N ILE A 31 -2.09 -19.53 10.51
CA ILE A 31 -1.86 -18.76 11.74
C ILE A 31 -2.42 -17.34 11.59
N LYS A 32 -2.18 -16.70 10.44
CA LYS A 32 -2.79 -15.40 10.12
C LYS A 32 -4.32 -15.47 10.22
N GLU A 33 -4.97 -16.43 9.57
CA GLU A 33 -6.44 -16.54 9.62
C GLU A 33 -6.95 -16.80 11.04
N LEU A 34 -6.23 -17.57 11.86
CA LEU A 34 -6.57 -17.82 13.26
C LEU A 34 -6.44 -16.55 14.13
N ILE A 35 -5.35 -15.79 13.99
CA ILE A 35 -5.15 -14.52 14.70
C ILE A 35 -6.27 -13.54 14.34
N LEU A 36 -6.67 -13.51 13.06
CA LEU A 36 -7.77 -12.68 12.61
C LEU A 36 -9.10 -13.14 13.19
N ASP A 37 -9.37 -14.45 13.22
CA ASP A 37 -10.59 -15.02 13.81
C ASP A 37 -10.71 -14.72 15.31
N GLU A 38 -9.61 -14.83 16.05
CA GLU A 38 -9.55 -14.44 17.46
C GLU A 38 -9.77 -12.94 17.65
N ALA A 39 -9.11 -12.10 16.83
CA ALA A 39 -9.21 -10.65 16.95
C ALA A 39 -10.62 -10.11 16.62
N ILE A 40 -11.40 -10.81 15.81
CA ILE A 40 -12.79 -10.44 15.47
C ILE A 40 -13.87 -11.15 16.30
N ALA A 41 -13.48 -12.11 17.14
CA ALA A 41 -14.42 -12.89 17.93
C ALA A 41 -15.24 -11.99 18.87
N ASP A 42 -14.57 -11.04 19.52
CA ASP A 42 -15.16 -10.14 20.52
C ASP A 42 -15.81 -8.89 19.94
N ILE A 43 -15.82 -8.73 18.61
CA ILE A 43 -16.39 -7.53 17.96
C ILE A 43 -17.90 -7.67 17.82
N PRO A 44 -18.69 -6.83 18.50
CA PRO A 44 -20.14 -6.83 18.35
C PRO A 44 -20.51 -6.20 17.02
N LEU A 45 -21.18 -6.96 16.15
CA LEU A 45 -21.84 -6.42 14.96
C LEU A 45 -23.35 -6.34 15.23
N SER A 46 -23.93 -5.16 15.02
CA SER A 46 -25.40 -4.99 15.08
C SER A 46 -26.07 -5.60 13.83
N ALA A 47 -27.33 -5.98 13.94
CA ALA A 47 -28.09 -6.53 12.80
C ALA A 47 -28.11 -5.57 11.59
N SER A 48 -28.22 -4.27 11.84
CA SER A 48 -28.15 -3.24 10.79
C SER A 48 -26.77 -3.15 10.13
N ALA A 49 -25.69 -3.37 10.89
CA ALA A 49 -24.34 -3.39 10.34
C ALA A 49 -24.09 -4.64 9.48
N VAL A 50 -24.68 -5.78 9.86
CA VAL A 50 -24.62 -7.02 9.06
C VAL A 50 -25.29 -6.83 7.70
N GLU A 51 -26.50 -6.28 7.66
CA GLU A 51 -27.21 -6.01 6.40
C GLU A 51 -26.43 -5.04 5.50
N THR A 52 -25.87 -3.99 6.10
CA THR A 52 -25.04 -3.01 5.40
C THR A 52 -23.77 -3.65 4.83
N ALA A 53 -23.12 -4.53 5.61
CA ALA A 53 -21.91 -5.25 5.18
C ALA A 53 -22.18 -6.15 3.97
N ILE A 54 -23.30 -6.90 4.00
CA ILE A 54 -23.71 -7.75 2.88
C ILE A 54 -24.01 -6.91 1.64
N ALA A 55 -24.72 -5.79 1.80
CA ALA A 55 -25.03 -4.88 0.70
C ALA A 55 -23.76 -4.27 0.09
N GLN A 56 -22.81 -3.80 0.93
CA GLN A 56 -21.52 -3.27 0.48
C GLN A 56 -20.67 -4.33 -0.22
N PHE A 57 -20.66 -5.56 0.27
CA PHE A 57 -19.96 -6.67 -0.36
C PHE A 57 -20.54 -6.97 -1.74
N CYS A 58 -21.87 -7.07 -1.85
CA CYS A 58 -22.55 -7.24 -3.13
C CYS A 58 -22.22 -6.11 -4.13
N GLN A 59 -22.25 -4.85 -3.67
CA GLN A 59 -21.91 -3.70 -4.50
C GLN A 59 -20.45 -3.73 -4.97
N SER A 60 -19.51 -4.12 -4.10
CA SER A 60 -18.08 -4.23 -4.44
C SER A 60 -17.82 -5.29 -5.51
N GLN A 61 -18.60 -6.37 -5.49
CA GLN A 61 -18.54 -7.48 -6.44
C GLN A 61 -19.46 -7.28 -7.67
N ARG A 62 -20.13 -6.12 -7.78
CA ARG A 62 -21.12 -5.80 -8.84
C ARG A 62 -22.24 -6.85 -8.98
N LEU A 63 -22.71 -7.34 -7.83
CA LEU A 63 -23.84 -8.27 -7.72
C LEU A 63 -25.15 -7.50 -7.70
N ASP A 64 -25.41 -6.77 -8.79
CA ASP A 64 -26.53 -5.82 -8.89
C ASP A 64 -27.87 -6.51 -9.18
N SER A 65 -27.85 -7.79 -9.54
CA SER A 65 -29.04 -8.60 -9.84
C SER A 65 -29.00 -9.97 -9.16
N ALA A 66 -30.18 -10.54 -8.90
CA ALA A 66 -30.29 -11.91 -8.37
C ALA A 66 -29.59 -12.94 -9.29
N GLU A 67 -29.60 -12.70 -10.60
CA GLU A 67 -28.94 -13.54 -11.60
C GLU A 67 -27.41 -13.47 -11.51
N THR A 68 -26.84 -12.28 -11.33
CA THR A 68 -25.38 -12.10 -11.16
C THR A 68 -24.91 -12.67 -9.83
N LYS A 69 -25.69 -12.50 -8.75
CA LYS A 69 -25.44 -13.14 -7.45
C LYS A 69 -25.42 -14.67 -7.58
N GLN A 70 -26.41 -15.26 -8.25
CA GLN A 70 -26.48 -16.71 -8.45
C GLN A 70 -25.30 -17.24 -9.30
N ALA A 71 -24.92 -16.50 -10.34
CA ALA A 71 -23.77 -16.85 -11.19
C ALA A 71 -22.44 -16.78 -10.41
N TRP A 72 -22.26 -15.76 -9.57
CA TRP A 72 -21.09 -15.62 -8.71
C TRP A 72 -21.02 -16.75 -7.68
N LEU A 73 -22.13 -17.04 -6.98
CA LEU A 73 -22.21 -18.15 -6.03
C LEU A 73 -21.88 -19.50 -6.70
N THR A 74 -22.36 -19.71 -7.94
CA THR A 74 -22.05 -20.91 -8.71
C THR A 74 -20.58 -20.97 -9.12
N HIS A 75 -20.00 -19.84 -9.54
CA HIS A 75 -18.60 -19.74 -9.97
C HIS A 75 -17.61 -19.97 -8.82
N PHE A 76 -17.89 -19.39 -7.65
CA PHE A 76 -17.05 -19.54 -6.46
C PHE A 76 -17.42 -20.76 -5.62
N HIS A 77 -18.43 -21.55 -6.04
CA HIS A 77 -18.98 -22.69 -5.30
C HIS A 77 -19.34 -22.35 -3.85
N MET A 78 -19.91 -21.16 -3.64
CA MET A 78 -20.28 -20.65 -2.32
C MET A 78 -21.78 -20.69 -2.09
N SER A 79 -22.21 -20.94 -0.86
CA SER A 79 -23.60 -20.76 -0.43
C SER A 79 -23.87 -19.31 -0.05
N GLU A 80 -25.15 -18.93 -0.03
CA GLU A 80 -25.57 -17.61 0.45
C GLU A 80 -25.13 -17.36 1.90
N THR A 81 -25.21 -18.38 2.75
CA THR A 81 -24.72 -18.32 4.14
C THR A 81 -23.20 -18.12 4.25
N GLN A 82 -22.42 -18.66 3.30
CA GLN A 82 -20.97 -18.44 3.26
C GLN A 82 -20.62 -17.03 2.81
N LEU A 83 -21.37 -16.48 1.83
CA LEU A 83 -21.25 -15.10 1.42
C LEU A 83 -21.54 -14.15 2.60
N GLU A 84 -22.62 -14.39 3.34
CA GLU A 84 -22.96 -13.61 4.53
C GLU A 84 -21.85 -13.71 5.58
N THR A 85 -21.35 -14.91 5.86
CA THR A 85 -20.26 -15.12 6.83
C THR A 85 -18.99 -14.35 6.42
N GLN A 86 -18.67 -14.34 5.12
CA GLN A 86 -17.51 -13.62 4.60
C GLN A 86 -17.71 -12.10 4.64
N ALA A 87 -18.89 -11.60 4.31
CA ALA A 87 -19.23 -10.19 4.43
C ALA A 87 -19.17 -9.72 5.89
N ILE A 88 -19.72 -10.50 6.82
CA ILE A 88 -19.64 -10.25 8.27
C ILE A 88 -18.18 -10.23 8.74
N ARG A 89 -17.37 -11.21 8.32
CA ARG A 89 -15.94 -11.28 8.65
C ARG A 89 -15.21 -10.01 8.22
N LEU A 90 -15.40 -9.58 6.98
CA LEU A 90 -14.78 -8.36 6.45
C LEU A 90 -15.23 -7.12 7.21
N ALA A 91 -16.53 -6.98 7.50
CA ALA A 91 -17.05 -5.86 8.27
C ALA A 91 -16.54 -5.82 9.71
N LYS A 92 -16.43 -6.98 10.37
CA LYS A 92 -15.80 -7.07 11.70
C LYS A 92 -14.34 -6.62 11.66
N LEU A 93 -13.59 -7.03 10.65
CA LEU A 93 -12.21 -6.59 10.48
C LEU A 93 -12.10 -5.08 10.29
N GLU A 94 -12.97 -4.49 9.46
CA GLU A 94 -12.99 -3.03 9.28
C GLU A 94 -13.37 -2.30 10.57
N GLN A 95 -14.33 -2.82 11.33
CA GLN A 95 -14.70 -2.25 12.63
C GLN A 95 -13.53 -2.35 13.63
N LEU A 96 -12.84 -3.49 13.70
CA LEU A 96 -11.63 -3.65 14.52
C LEU A 96 -10.61 -2.57 14.19
N LYS A 97 -10.39 -2.35 12.88
CA LYS A 97 -9.38 -1.40 12.42
C LYS A 97 -9.70 0.00 12.92
N GLN A 98 -10.96 0.41 12.79
CA GLN A 98 -11.44 1.71 13.24
C GLN A 98 -11.38 1.87 14.76
N GLU A 99 -11.84 0.88 15.53
CA GLU A 99 -11.85 0.95 16.99
C GLU A 99 -10.43 0.99 17.57
N ARG A 100 -9.52 0.19 17.02
CA ARG A 100 -8.17 0.01 17.57
C ARG A 100 -7.18 1.07 17.10
N TRP A 101 -7.25 1.48 15.83
CA TRP A 101 -6.28 2.39 15.21
C TRP A 101 -6.89 3.67 14.67
N GLY A 102 -8.21 3.82 14.59
CA GLY A 102 -8.87 5.03 14.07
C GLY A 102 -8.40 6.32 14.76
N ASN A 103 -8.18 6.28 16.07
CA ASN A 103 -7.68 7.41 16.86
C ASN A 103 -6.17 7.69 16.67
N GLN A 104 -5.43 6.73 16.11
CA GLN A 104 -3.98 6.86 15.86
C GLN A 104 -3.67 7.40 14.46
N VAL A 105 -4.64 7.30 13.53
CA VAL A 105 -4.47 7.76 12.14
C VAL A 105 -4.18 9.25 12.08
N GLU A 106 -4.93 10.07 12.81
CA GLU A 106 -4.75 11.53 12.81
C GLU A 106 -3.37 11.94 13.36
N PRO A 107 -2.92 11.49 14.55
CA PRO A 107 -1.57 11.74 15.03
C PRO A 107 -0.48 11.28 14.07
N LEU A 108 -0.62 10.09 13.46
CA LEU A 108 0.35 9.56 12.51
C LEU A 108 0.41 10.42 11.24
N PHE A 109 -0.75 10.81 10.71
CA PHE A 109 -0.85 11.72 9.58
C PHE A 109 -0.17 13.06 9.88
N LEU A 110 -0.41 13.65 11.05
CA LEU A 110 0.23 14.92 11.43
C LEU A 110 1.75 14.78 11.58
N ALA A 111 2.23 13.68 12.17
CA ALA A 111 3.64 13.39 12.34
C ALA A 111 4.37 13.19 11.01
N GLN A 112 3.68 12.62 10.00
CA GLN A 112 4.27 12.25 8.72
C GLN A 112 3.69 13.05 7.53
N LYS A 113 2.97 14.15 7.77
CA LYS A 113 2.24 14.92 6.74
C LYS A 113 3.12 15.24 5.53
N GLN A 114 4.37 15.64 5.77
CA GLN A 114 5.34 15.97 4.73
C GLN A 114 5.67 14.82 3.77
N HIS A 115 5.53 13.57 4.21
CA HIS A 115 5.74 12.40 3.37
C HIS A 115 4.56 12.15 2.42
N PHE A 116 3.35 12.56 2.84
CA PHE A 116 2.13 12.45 2.05
C PHE A 116 1.91 13.66 1.15
N ASP A 117 2.61 14.77 1.39
CA ASP A 117 2.58 15.94 0.52
C ASP A 117 2.96 15.50 -0.91
N GLN A 118 2.28 16.10 -1.88
CA GLN A 118 2.50 15.79 -3.29
C GLN A 118 3.29 16.90 -3.95
N VAL A 119 4.20 16.54 -4.84
CA VAL A 119 4.96 17.48 -5.63
C VAL A 119 4.77 17.23 -7.11
N THR A 120 4.70 18.33 -7.85
CA THR A 120 4.91 18.35 -9.29
C THR A 120 6.21 19.08 -9.54
N TYR A 121 7.13 18.49 -10.29
CA TYR A 121 8.45 19.05 -10.54
C TYR A 121 8.91 18.76 -11.96
N SER A 122 9.80 19.62 -12.47
CA SER A 122 10.51 19.35 -13.71
C SER A 122 11.86 18.70 -13.39
N LEU A 123 12.24 17.68 -14.18
CA LEU A 123 13.45 16.89 -14.03
C LEU A 123 14.20 16.82 -15.36
N LEU A 124 15.49 17.09 -15.31
CA LEU A 124 16.44 16.81 -16.39
C LEU A 124 17.54 15.95 -15.80
N ARG A 125 17.86 14.83 -16.45
CA ARG A 125 18.95 13.94 -16.03
C ARG A 125 19.97 13.74 -17.15
N THR A 126 21.24 13.81 -16.80
CA THR A 126 22.37 13.53 -17.70
C THR A 126 23.46 12.76 -16.95
N ASP A 127 24.24 11.96 -17.64
CA ASP A 127 25.41 11.25 -17.09
C ASP A 127 26.66 12.15 -16.91
N SER A 128 26.66 13.35 -17.49
CA SER A 128 27.80 14.27 -17.45
C SER A 128 27.57 15.47 -16.54
N SER A 129 28.46 15.65 -15.57
CA SER A 129 28.42 16.80 -14.65
C SER A 129 28.70 18.13 -15.37
N ASP A 130 29.56 18.13 -16.38
CA ASP A 130 29.92 19.35 -17.12
C ASP A 130 28.73 19.83 -17.96
N ILE A 131 28.05 18.88 -18.62
CA ILE A 131 26.82 19.17 -19.38
C ILE A 131 25.74 19.67 -18.43
N ALA A 132 25.52 19.01 -17.30
CA ALA A 132 24.52 19.45 -16.32
C ALA A 132 24.79 20.88 -15.83
N GLN A 133 26.06 21.26 -15.62
CA GLN A 133 26.42 22.59 -15.17
C GLN A 133 26.13 23.66 -16.24
N GLU A 134 26.43 23.37 -17.50
CA GLU A 134 26.09 24.23 -18.63
C GLU A 134 24.57 24.41 -18.75
N LEU A 135 23.82 23.31 -18.77
CA LEU A 135 22.36 23.32 -18.89
C LEU A 135 21.71 24.10 -17.73
N PHE A 136 22.26 23.99 -16.51
CA PHE A 136 21.79 24.77 -15.38
C PHE A 136 21.93 26.28 -15.59
N PHE A 137 23.05 26.74 -16.14
CA PHE A 137 23.24 28.17 -16.44
C PHE A 137 22.29 28.65 -17.54
N ARG A 138 22.12 27.88 -18.62
CA ARG A 138 21.15 28.20 -19.68
C ARG A 138 19.72 28.33 -19.16
N LEU A 139 19.32 27.43 -18.24
CA LEU A 139 18.00 27.51 -17.58
C LEU A 139 17.88 28.72 -16.66
N LYS A 140 18.93 29.02 -15.90
CA LYS A 140 18.95 30.12 -14.93
C LYS A 140 18.90 31.48 -15.63
N ASP A 141 19.59 31.62 -16.76
CA ASP A 141 19.66 32.84 -17.55
C ASP A 141 18.48 32.98 -18.53
N GLY A 142 17.63 31.94 -18.63
CA GLY A 142 16.41 31.96 -19.43
C GLY A 142 16.65 31.80 -20.93
N GLU A 143 17.82 31.31 -21.33
CA GLU A 143 18.20 31.13 -22.74
C GLU A 143 17.36 30.04 -23.43
N GLN A 144 17.01 28.99 -22.69
CA GLN A 144 16.21 27.87 -23.15
C GLN A 144 15.20 27.44 -22.09
N THR A 145 14.06 26.93 -22.53
CA THR A 145 13.04 26.38 -21.62
C THR A 145 13.45 25.01 -21.10
N PHE A 146 12.90 24.63 -19.95
CA PHE A 146 13.13 23.31 -19.35
C PHE A 146 12.75 22.17 -20.31
N ALA A 147 11.60 22.29 -20.99
CA ALA A 147 11.14 21.28 -21.93
C ALA A 147 12.06 21.11 -23.15
N GLN A 148 12.62 22.21 -23.67
CA GLN A 148 13.59 22.17 -24.77
C GLN A 148 14.85 21.41 -24.35
N LEU A 149 15.46 21.79 -23.22
CA LEU A 149 16.68 21.12 -22.75
C LEU A 149 16.43 19.65 -22.39
N VAL A 150 15.25 19.32 -21.87
CA VAL A 150 14.92 17.93 -21.59
C VAL A 150 14.80 17.11 -22.87
N SER A 151 14.15 17.65 -23.90
CA SER A 151 14.04 16.99 -25.21
C SER A 151 15.41 16.74 -25.85
N ASP A 152 16.32 17.70 -25.71
CA ASP A 152 17.62 17.67 -26.41
C ASP A 152 18.68 16.87 -25.64
N TYR A 153 18.63 16.86 -24.30
CA TYR A 153 19.73 16.36 -23.46
C TYR A 153 19.33 15.33 -22.41
N SER A 154 18.06 15.21 -22.02
CA SER A 154 17.70 14.29 -20.93
C SER A 154 17.74 12.84 -21.38
N GLN A 155 18.24 11.97 -20.50
CA GLN A 155 18.42 10.54 -20.78
C GLN A 155 17.38 9.64 -20.07
N GLY A 156 16.28 10.22 -19.58
CA GLY A 156 15.25 9.52 -18.82
C GLY A 156 13.85 9.51 -19.46
N PRO A 157 12.90 8.77 -18.86
CA PRO A 157 11.53 8.66 -19.35
C PRO A 157 10.78 10.00 -19.37
N GLU A 158 11.22 10.98 -18.56
CA GLU A 158 10.64 12.33 -18.50
C GLU A 158 10.76 13.12 -19.80
N VAL A 159 11.58 12.69 -20.77
CA VAL A 159 11.60 13.27 -22.12
C VAL A 159 10.21 13.28 -22.75
N GLN A 160 9.40 12.23 -22.51
CA GLN A 160 8.06 12.10 -23.06
C GLN A 160 7.07 13.14 -22.52
N THR A 161 7.35 13.70 -21.35
CA THR A 161 6.50 14.70 -20.68
C THR A 161 7.14 16.09 -20.67
N GLY A 162 8.18 16.31 -21.48
CA GLY A 162 8.94 17.57 -21.50
C GLY A 162 9.60 17.88 -20.15
N GLY A 163 9.92 16.85 -19.37
CA GLY A 163 10.58 16.96 -18.07
C GLY A 163 9.63 17.03 -16.89
N ARG A 164 8.33 17.24 -17.11
CA ARG A 164 7.38 17.40 -16.01
C ARG A 164 6.98 16.05 -15.41
N VAL A 165 7.12 15.91 -14.10
CA VAL A 165 6.83 14.70 -13.32
C VAL A 165 5.88 15.06 -12.17
N GLY A 166 4.86 14.24 -11.96
CA GLY A 166 3.90 14.38 -10.85
C GLY A 166 2.46 14.63 -11.32
N PRO A 167 1.51 14.80 -10.38
CA PRO A 167 1.72 14.85 -8.92
C PRO A 167 2.14 13.51 -8.33
N ILE A 168 3.13 13.52 -7.43
CA ILE A 168 3.63 12.31 -6.75
C ILE A 168 3.88 12.59 -5.27
N GLU A 169 3.53 11.64 -4.40
CA GLU A 169 3.81 11.68 -2.96
C GLU A 169 5.33 11.75 -2.71
N VAL A 170 5.75 12.63 -1.80
CA VAL A 170 7.16 12.80 -1.41
C VAL A 170 7.78 11.49 -0.92
N ALA A 171 7.01 10.64 -0.23
CA ALA A 171 7.44 9.32 0.24
C ALA A 171 7.90 8.38 -0.88
N ARG A 172 7.44 8.56 -2.12
CA ARG A 172 7.76 7.70 -3.27
C ARG A 172 8.98 8.17 -4.03
N LEU A 173 9.49 9.36 -3.72
CA LEU A 173 10.65 9.93 -4.37
C LEU A 173 11.93 9.34 -3.80
N HIS A 174 13.00 9.38 -4.60
CA HIS A 174 14.33 9.10 -4.09
C HIS A 174 14.67 10.09 -2.95
N PRO A 175 15.27 9.66 -1.82
CA PRO A 175 15.49 10.51 -0.64
C PRO A 175 16.20 11.84 -0.94
N ILE A 176 17.18 11.83 -1.85
CA ILE A 176 17.88 13.03 -2.31
C ILE A 176 16.93 14.01 -3.02
N LEU A 177 16.05 13.52 -3.90
CA LEU A 177 15.06 14.35 -4.60
C LEU A 177 14.01 14.89 -3.63
N ALA A 178 13.52 14.05 -2.71
CA ALA A 178 12.58 14.48 -1.67
C ALA A 178 13.16 15.63 -0.84
N GLN A 179 14.38 15.48 -0.33
CA GLN A 179 15.04 16.52 0.47
C GLN A 179 15.25 17.81 -0.32
N LEU A 180 15.62 17.69 -1.60
CA LEU A 180 15.88 18.82 -2.47
C LEU A 180 14.57 19.59 -2.75
N LEU A 181 13.51 18.90 -3.18
CA LEU A 181 12.23 19.49 -3.53
C LEU A 181 11.52 20.09 -2.32
N MET A 182 11.58 19.46 -1.14
CA MET A 182 10.99 19.99 0.09
C MET A 182 11.66 21.29 0.59
N ARG A 183 12.89 21.57 0.15
CA ARG A 183 13.61 22.82 0.45
C ARG A 183 13.54 23.84 -0.69
N ALA A 184 13.09 23.42 -1.87
CA ALA A 184 13.00 24.27 -3.04
C ALA A 184 11.81 25.22 -2.95
N GLN A 185 11.93 26.38 -3.59
CA GLN A 185 10.81 27.28 -3.82
C GLN A 185 10.20 26.96 -5.18
N PRO A 186 8.86 26.97 -5.32
CA PRO A 186 8.22 26.80 -6.62
C PRO A 186 8.79 27.77 -7.67
N GLY A 187 9.05 27.27 -8.87
CA GLY A 187 9.66 27.99 -9.98
C GLY A 187 11.18 28.15 -9.90
N LYS A 188 11.83 27.87 -8.77
CA LYS A 188 13.28 28.00 -8.61
C LYS A 188 14.01 26.75 -9.10
N ILE A 189 14.96 26.93 -10.02
CA ILE A 189 15.81 25.86 -10.51
C ILE A 189 16.89 25.55 -9.47
N CYS A 190 17.03 24.28 -9.14
CA CYS A 190 18.02 23.78 -8.20
C CYS A 190 19.33 23.43 -8.92
N PRO A 191 20.47 23.57 -8.23
CA PRO A 191 21.77 23.25 -8.83
C PRO A 191 21.88 21.77 -9.20
N PRO A 192 22.73 21.42 -10.19
CA PRO A 192 23.01 20.04 -10.55
C PRO A 192 23.39 19.22 -9.33
N THR A 193 22.66 18.14 -9.10
CA THR A 193 22.83 17.27 -7.93
C THR A 193 23.10 15.86 -8.40
N LYS A 194 24.14 15.21 -7.84
CA LYS A 194 24.43 13.82 -8.16
C LYS A 194 23.39 12.89 -7.55
N LEU A 195 22.84 12.00 -8.38
CA LEU A 195 21.87 10.98 -8.04
C LEU A 195 22.33 9.65 -8.64
N GLU A 196 23.00 8.84 -7.83
CA GLU A 196 23.64 7.59 -8.29
C GLU A 196 24.62 7.84 -9.45
N GLN A 197 24.38 7.25 -10.63
CA GLN A 197 25.14 7.46 -11.86
C GLN A 197 24.74 8.72 -12.64
N TRP A 198 23.64 9.38 -12.27
CA TRP A 198 23.11 10.54 -12.97
C TRP A 198 23.46 11.84 -12.24
N VAL A 199 23.45 12.94 -12.98
CA VAL A 199 23.39 14.30 -12.48
C VAL A 199 22.03 14.86 -12.88
N VAL A 200 21.28 15.33 -11.89
CA VAL A 200 19.91 15.82 -12.07
C VAL A 200 19.83 17.31 -11.82
N ILE A 201 19.07 18.00 -12.67
CA ILE A 201 18.61 19.37 -12.47
C ILE A 201 17.12 19.28 -12.25
N VAL A 202 16.63 19.93 -11.20
CA VAL A 202 15.21 19.91 -10.87
C VAL A 202 14.69 21.30 -10.61
N ARG A 203 13.40 21.49 -10.88
CA ARG A 203 12.64 22.69 -10.54
C ARG A 203 11.31 22.26 -9.93
N LEU A 204 11.03 22.71 -8.72
CA LEU A 204 9.71 22.50 -8.13
C LEU A 204 8.69 23.32 -8.92
N GLU A 205 7.65 22.70 -9.45
CA GLU A 205 6.55 23.43 -10.11
C GLU A 205 5.46 23.76 -9.09
N GLU A 206 5.06 22.77 -8.30
CA GLU A 206 3.96 22.87 -7.34
C GLU A 206 4.17 21.91 -6.16
N LEU A 207 3.87 22.39 -4.96
CA LEU A 207 3.81 21.59 -3.74
C LEU A 207 2.37 21.64 -3.20
N THR A 208 1.73 20.49 -3.16
CA THR A 208 0.36 20.32 -2.70
C THR A 208 0.36 19.62 -1.36
N SER A 209 -0.11 20.31 -0.32
CA SER A 209 -0.19 19.71 1.01
C SER A 209 -1.19 18.56 1.04
N ALA A 210 -0.80 17.46 1.69
CA ALA A 210 -1.68 16.32 1.89
C ALA A 210 -2.90 16.72 2.73
N VAL A 211 -4.04 16.16 2.36
CA VAL A 211 -5.28 16.22 3.13
C VAL A 211 -5.58 14.81 3.61
N LEU A 212 -6.01 14.68 4.86
CA LEU A 212 -6.51 13.42 5.38
C LEU A 212 -7.92 13.19 4.84
N ASP A 213 -8.01 12.76 3.59
CA ASP A 213 -9.26 12.28 3.00
C ASP A 213 -9.55 10.83 3.41
N ASP A 214 -10.74 10.34 3.07
CA ASP A 214 -11.16 8.98 3.41
C ASP A 214 -10.22 7.93 2.79
N SER A 215 -9.64 8.20 1.62
CA SER A 215 -8.75 7.27 0.94
C SER A 215 -7.40 7.11 1.66
N LEU A 216 -6.80 8.23 2.08
CA LEU A 216 -5.56 8.25 2.84
C LEU A 216 -5.79 7.69 4.24
N ARG A 217 -6.93 7.99 4.85
CA ARG A 217 -7.32 7.43 6.14
C ARG A 217 -7.38 5.91 6.10
N GLN A 218 -8.02 5.34 5.08
CA GLN A 218 -8.09 3.89 4.90
C GLN A 218 -6.71 3.28 4.65
N ARG A 219 -5.87 3.91 3.80
CA ARG A 219 -4.47 3.46 3.59
C ARG A 219 -3.66 3.42 4.90
N LEU A 220 -3.81 4.44 5.75
CA LEU A 220 -3.12 4.51 7.03
C LEU A 220 -3.63 3.45 8.02
N LEU A 221 -4.93 3.20 8.04
CA LEU A 221 -5.52 2.10 8.83
C LEU A 221 -5.01 0.74 8.38
N ASP A 222 -4.98 0.50 7.07
CA ASP A 222 -4.48 -0.74 6.50
C ASP A 222 -2.99 -0.94 6.82
N HIS A 223 -2.21 0.14 6.76
CA HIS A 223 -0.80 0.10 7.15
C HIS A 223 -0.63 -0.30 8.62
N LEU A 224 -1.31 0.38 9.55
CA LEU A 224 -1.27 0.06 10.98
C LEU A 224 -1.74 -1.36 11.29
N PHE A 225 -2.78 -1.82 10.59
CA PHE A 225 -3.29 -3.19 10.69
C PHE A 225 -2.25 -4.21 10.21
N GLN A 226 -1.59 -3.95 9.08
CA GLN A 226 -0.53 -4.82 8.58
C GLN A 226 0.67 -4.89 9.52
N GLU A 227 1.10 -3.76 10.08
CA GLU A 227 2.17 -3.71 11.06
C GLU A 227 1.82 -4.54 12.31
N TRP A 228 0.61 -4.39 12.83
CA TRP A 228 0.13 -5.22 13.94
C TRP A 228 0.11 -6.70 13.59
N LEU A 229 -0.40 -7.05 12.41
CA LEU A 229 -0.46 -8.46 11.98
C LEU A 229 0.94 -9.08 11.87
N GLN A 230 1.91 -8.33 11.34
CA GLN A 230 3.31 -8.77 11.29
C GLN A 230 3.89 -8.97 12.69
N GLN A 231 3.56 -8.10 13.65
CA GLN A 231 3.99 -8.27 15.05
C GLN A 231 3.42 -9.55 15.67
N GLN A 232 2.13 -9.83 15.49
CA GLN A 232 1.50 -11.05 16.00
C GLN A 232 2.11 -12.33 15.40
N LEU A 233 2.38 -12.32 14.09
CA LEU A 233 3.05 -13.44 13.44
C LEU A 233 4.47 -13.64 13.98
N ALA A 234 5.24 -12.57 14.18
CA ALA A 234 6.57 -12.65 14.75
C ALA A 234 6.58 -13.13 16.21
N GLU A 235 5.58 -12.77 17.01
CA GLU A 235 5.39 -13.28 18.37
C GLU A 235 5.09 -14.79 18.37
N PHE A 236 4.22 -15.25 17.46
CA PHE A 236 3.91 -16.67 17.31
C PHE A 236 5.14 -17.48 16.86
N ASP A 237 5.93 -16.96 15.92
CA ASP A 237 7.17 -17.62 15.48
C ASP A 237 8.18 -17.74 16.63
N ARG A 238 8.31 -16.72 17.48
CA ARG A 238 9.18 -16.79 18.68
C ARG A 238 8.68 -17.82 19.70
N ALA A 239 7.37 -17.85 19.96
CA ALA A 239 6.77 -18.79 20.90
C ALA A 239 6.82 -20.24 20.40
N SER A 240 6.69 -20.45 19.09
CA SER A 240 6.79 -21.77 18.48
C SER A 240 8.23 -22.29 18.44
N LEU A 241 9.22 -21.45 18.12
CA LEU A 241 10.64 -21.83 18.20
C LEU A 241 11.10 -22.19 19.62
N ALA A 242 10.52 -21.54 20.65
CA ALA A 242 10.77 -21.89 22.05
C ALA A 242 10.24 -23.28 22.45
N ASN A 243 9.24 -23.81 21.72
CA ASN A 243 8.67 -25.14 21.96
C ASN A 243 9.37 -26.27 21.16
N PHE A 244 10.34 -25.92 20.30
CA PHE A 244 11.15 -26.87 19.52
C PHE A 244 12.61 -27.01 20.00
N ALA A 245 13.00 -26.28 21.06
CA ALA A 245 14.29 -26.40 21.74
C ALA A 245 14.15 -27.18 23.06
#